data_AF-A0A7U9RQN9-F1
#
_entry.id   AF-A0A7U9RQN9-F1
#
_cell.length_a   1.000
_cell.length_b   1.000
_cell.length_c   1.000
_cell.angle_alpha   90.00
_cell.angle_beta   90.00
_cell.angle_gamma   90.00
#
_symmetry.space_group_name_H-M   'P 1'
#
loop_
_entity.id
_entity.type
_entity.pdbx_description
1 polymer ?
#
loop_
_entity_poly.entity_id
_entity_poly.type
_entity_poly.pdbx_seq_one_letter_code
_entity_poly.pdbx_strand_id
1 'polypeptide(L)'
;MKLLYIRLLLWVRKYKYLSDSRRNWKEDVLDIIKKDQYSRLHILIHPFWYNEREIPAKEVLRSFCKKQVYQCYKELDRNMRDLSELLQKRELFV
;
A
#
# COMPACT_ATOMS: atom_id res chain seq x y z
N MET A 1 12.50 7.17 -3.54
CA MET A 1 11.29 6.70 -4.23
C MET A 1 10.10 7.52 -3.75
N LYS A 2 9.81 8.65 -4.41
CA LYS A 2 8.68 9.53 -4.09
C LYS A 2 7.40 8.78 -4.49
N LEU A 3 6.64 8.30 -3.51
CA LEU A 3 5.27 7.84 -3.75
C LEU A 3 4.52 9.04 -4.34
N LEU A 4 4.27 8.96 -5.65
CA LEU A 4 3.56 9.94 -6.44
C LEU A 4 2.18 10.14 -5.82
N TYR A 5 2.06 11.20 -5.01
CA TYR A 5 0.80 11.81 -4.65
C TYR A 5 0.29 12.59 -5.88
N ILE A 6 0.06 11.90 -6.99
CA ILE A 6 -0.79 12.46 -8.04
C ILE A 6 -2.21 12.27 -7.52
N ARG A 7 -2.67 13.26 -6.75
CA ARG A 7 -4.09 13.57 -6.66
C ARG A 7 -4.49 13.96 -8.08
N LEU A 8 -4.89 12.95 -8.85
CA LEU A 8 -5.30 13.07 -10.25
C LEU A 8 -6.58 13.91 -10.25
N LEU A 9 -6.43 15.24 -10.20
CA LEU A 9 -7.46 16.24 -10.42
C LEU A 9 -7.85 16.31 -11.92
N LEU A 10 -7.70 15.20 -12.64
CA LEU A 10 -8.35 15.00 -13.93
C LEU A 10 -9.60 14.17 -13.67
N TRP A 11 -10.60 14.89 -13.17
CA TRP A 11 -11.98 14.46 -13.13
C TRP A 11 -12.42 14.17 -14.57
N VAL A 12 -12.15 12.97 -15.07
CA VAL A 12 -12.79 12.50 -16.31
C VAL A 12 -14.24 12.26 -15.91
N ARG A 13 -15.10 13.25 -16.19
CA ARG A 13 -16.55 13.34 -15.90
C ARG A 13 -17.41 12.08 -16.11
N LYS A 14 -16.83 11.01 -16.66
CA LYS A 14 -17.47 9.74 -17.03
C LYS A 14 -17.20 8.58 -16.06
N TYR A 15 -16.37 8.78 -15.02
CA TYR A 15 -15.99 7.72 -14.08
C TYR A 15 -16.26 8.14 -12.64
N LYS A 16 -16.87 7.23 -11.86
CA LYS A 16 -16.93 7.38 -10.40
C LYS A 16 -15.58 6.97 -9.81
N TYR A 17 -14.94 7.89 -9.10
CA TYR A 17 -13.69 7.61 -8.39
C TYR A 17 -13.96 7.10 -6.98
N LEU A 18 -13.31 6.00 -6.61
CA LEU A 18 -13.36 5.38 -5.28
C LEU A 18 -11.94 5.14 -4.77
N SER A 19 -11.72 5.30 -3.47
CA SER A 19 -10.42 5.03 -2.86
C SER A 19 -10.54 4.51 -1.44
N ASP A 20 -9.73 3.52 -1.12
CA ASP A 20 -9.58 2.92 0.22
C ASP A 20 -8.47 3.61 1.04
N SER A 21 -8.13 4.87 0.72
CA SER A 21 -7.05 5.58 1.40
C SER A 21 -7.24 5.56 2.92
N ARG A 22 -6.14 5.31 3.65
CA ARG A 22 -6.15 5.06 5.11
C ARG A 22 -7.09 3.92 5.54
N ARG A 23 -7.38 2.96 4.66
CA ARG A 23 -8.33 1.87 4.88
C ARG A 23 -9.76 2.37 5.16
N ASN A 24 -10.09 3.54 4.63
CA ASN A 24 -11.36 4.21 4.90
C ASN A 24 -12.07 4.55 3.60
N TRP A 25 -12.97 3.68 3.19
CA TRP A 25 -13.92 3.98 2.12
C TRP A 25 -14.86 5.10 2.58
N LYS A 26 -15.00 6.15 1.77
CA LYS A 26 -15.93 7.26 2.07
C LYS A 26 -17.38 6.94 1.75
N GLU A 27 -17.61 5.86 1.00
CA GLU A 27 -18.91 5.46 0.47
C GLU A 27 -18.98 3.93 0.54
N ASP A 28 -20.19 3.38 0.52
CA ASP A 28 -20.40 1.93 0.45
C ASP A 28 -20.10 1.44 -0.98
N VAL A 29 -18.86 1.01 -1.19
CA VAL A 29 -18.40 0.50 -2.48
C VAL A 29 -19.16 -0.75 -2.91
N LEU A 30 -19.53 -1.61 -1.96
CA LEU A 30 -20.22 -2.85 -2.28
C LEU A 30 -21.64 -2.56 -2.77
N ASP A 31 -22.33 -1.62 -2.12
CA ASP A 31 -23.65 -1.19 -2.55
C ASP A 31 -23.61 -0.50 -3.93
N ILE A 32 -22.63 0.37 -4.16
CA ILE A 32 -22.41 1.03 -5.46
C ILE A 32 -22.25 0.01 -6.59
N ILE A 33 -21.45 -1.04 -6.36
CA ILE A 33 -21.22 -2.12 -7.34
C ILE A 33 -22.49 -2.95 -7.53
N LYS A 34 -23.15 -3.36 -6.43
CA LYS A 34 -24.36 -4.21 -6.50
C LYS A 34 -25.53 -3.55 -7.20
N LYS A 35 -25.67 -2.24 -7.05
CA LYS A 35 -26.77 -1.46 -7.64
C LYS A 35 -26.46 -0.92 -9.04
N ASP A 36 -25.29 -1.20 -9.60
CA ASP A 36 -24.83 -0.69 -10.90
C ASP A 36 -25.04 0.83 -11.06
N GLN A 37 -24.77 1.59 -9.98
CA GLN A 37 -25.10 3.03 -9.92
C GLN A 37 -24.30 3.88 -10.92
N TYR A 38 -23.17 3.37 -11.38
CA TYR A 38 -22.28 4.06 -12.31
C TYR A 38 -21.74 3.08 -13.34
N SER A 39 -21.83 3.43 -14.62
CA SER A 39 -21.39 2.57 -15.73
C SER A 39 -19.88 2.29 -15.74
N ARG A 40 -19.07 3.11 -15.06
CA ARG A 40 -17.61 2.93 -14.96
C ARG A 40 -17.08 3.42 -13.62
N LEU A 41 -16.25 2.59 -12.99
CA LEU A 41 -15.57 2.87 -11.73
C LEU A 41 -14.06 3.01 -11.96
N HIS A 42 -13.45 4.00 -11.32
CA HIS A 42 -11.99 4.11 -11.17
C HIS A 42 -11.68 3.91 -9.69
N ILE A 43 -11.07 2.77 -9.35
CA ILE A 43 -10.83 2.38 -7.96
C ILE A 43 -9.33 2.39 -7.69
N LEU A 44 -8.91 3.21 -6.72
CA LEU A 44 -7.58 3.15 -6.13
C LEU A 44 -7.63 2.32 -4.85
N ILE A 45 -6.98 1.16 -4.89
CA ILE A 45 -6.85 0.26 -3.74
C ILE A 45 -5.41 0.12 -3.28
N HIS A 46 -5.22 -0.12 -1.99
CA HIS A 46 -3.94 -0.51 -1.40
C HIS A 46 -4.06 -1.97 -0.94
N PRO A 47 -3.62 -2.95 -1.75
CA PRO A 47 -3.85 -4.38 -1.48
C PRO A 47 -3.32 -4.84 -0.13
N PHE A 48 -2.28 -4.19 0.40
CA PHE A 48 -1.68 -4.53 1.67
C PHE A 48 -2.61 -4.35 2.88
N TRP A 49 -3.74 -3.63 2.74
CA TRP A 49 -4.75 -3.53 3.80
C TRP A 49 -5.50 -4.83 4.04
N TYR A 50 -5.64 -5.67 3.02
CA TYR A 50 -6.54 -6.80 3.04
C TYR A 50 -5.76 -8.07 3.38
N ASN A 51 -6.10 -8.66 4.52
CA ASN A 51 -5.55 -9.94 5.00
C ASN A 51 -6.71 -10.89 5.30
N GLU A 52 -6.42 -12.18 5.47
CA GLU A 52 -7.40 -13.21 5.85
C GLU A 52 -8.15 -12.86 7.13
N ARG A 53 -7.50 -12.11 8.03
CA ARG A 53 -8.09 -11.58 9.25
C ARG A 53 -7.96 -10.06 9.30
N GLU A 54 -8.85 -9.46 10.09
CA GLU A 54 -8.81 -8.04 10.43
C GLU A 54 -7.51 -7.72 11.19
N ILE A 55 -6.71 -6.77 10.67
CA ILE A 55 -5.49 -6.29 11.32
C ILE A 55 -5.58 -4.76 11.49
N PRO A 56 -5.23 -4.22 12.66
CA PRO A 56 -5.20 -2.77 12.87
C PRO A 56 -4.34 -2.06 11.83
N ALA A 57 -4.83 -0.95 11.27
CA ALA A 57 -4.12 -0.23 10.19
C ALA A 57 -2.67 0.14 10.56
N LYS A 58 -2.42 0.50 11.83
CA LYS A 58 -1.08 0.77 12.36
C LYS A 58 -0.15 -0.45 12.23
N GLU A 59 -0.66 -1.64 12.52
CA GLU A 59 0.13 -2.87 12.45
C GLU A 59 0.42 -3.29 11.01
N VAL A 60 -0.56 -3.13 10.11
CA VAL A 60 -0.35 -3.35 8.67
C VAL A 60 0.75 -2.43 8.14
N LEU A 61 0.67 -1.12 8.43
CA LEU A 61 1.68 -0.15 8.00
C LEU A 61 3.06 -0.47 8.59
N ARG A 62 3.12 -0.78 9.90
CA ARG A 62 4.38 -1.13 10.56
C ARG A 62 5.01 -2.37 9.93
N SER A 63 4.21 -3.40 9.67
CA SER A 63 4.67 -4.66 9.07
C SER A 63 5.14 -4.44 7.63
N PHE A 64 4.41 -3.64 6.86
CA PHE A 64 4.81 -3.25 5.51
C PHE A 64 6.17 -2.54 5.52
N CYS A 65 6.35 -1.49 6.34
CA CYS A 65 7.61 -0.77 6.43
C CYS A 65 8.78 -1.68 6.86
N LYS A 66 8.58 -2.51 7.90
CA LYS A 66 9.61 -3.47 8.35
C LYS A 66 9.98 -4.46 7.24
N LYS A 67 9.00 -4.96 6.49
CA LYS A 67 9.24 -5.85 5.34
C LYS A 67 10.09 -5.15 4.28
N GLN A 68 9.82 -3.88 3.97
CA GLN A 68 10.62 -3.14 2.99
C GLN A 68 12.07 -2.93 3.44
N VAL A 69 12.31 -2.64 4.72
CA VAL A 69 13.67 -2.57 5.29
C VAL A 69 14.39 -3.91 5.12
N TYR A 70 13.71 -5.02 5.46
CA TYR A 70 14.26 -6.36 5.27
C TYR A 70 14.58 -6.67 3.80
N GLN A 71 13.66 -6.36 2.88
CA GLN A 71 13.90 -6.61 1.45
C GLN A 71 15.07 -5.79 0.93
N CYS A 72 15.17 -4.52 1.33
CA CYS A 72 16.32 -3.67 0.98
C CYS A 72 17.65 -4.29 1.43
N TYR A 73 17.75 -4.69 2.70
CA TYR A 73 18.95 -5.36 3.21
C TYR A 73 19.26 -6.64 2.43
N LYS A 74 18.25 -7.46 2.17
CA LYS A 74 18.40 -8.73 1.43
C LYS A 74 18.88 -8.51 0.00
N GLU A 75 18.38 -7.49 -0.69
CA GLU A 75 18.86 -7.17 -2.04
C GLU A 75 20.30 -6.62 -2.02
N LEU A 76 20.68 -5.84 -1.01
CA LEU A 76 22.07 -5.40 -0.86
C LEU A 76 23.01 -6.58 -0.58
N ASP A 77 22.63 -7.48 0.33
CA ASP A 77 23.41 -8.65 0.74
C ASP A 77 23.71 -9.57 -0.45
N ARG A 78 22.75 -9.70 -1.38
CA ARG A 78 22.93 -10.48 -2.61
C ARG A 78 23.93 -9.87 -3.60
N ASN A 79 24.12 -8.56 -3.56
CA ASN A 79 24.89 -7.82 -4.56
C ASN A 79 26.23 -7.27 -4.02
N MET A 80 26.48 -7.39 -2.72
CA MET A 80 27.69 -6.90 -2.07
C MET A 80 28.29 -7.99 -1.17
N ARG A 81 29.57 -8.29 -1.38
CA ARG A 81 30.29 -9.24 -0.52
C ARG A 81 30.42 -8.68 0.89
N ASP A 82 30.28 -9.57 1.86
CA ASP A 82 30.53 -9.31 3.28
C ASP A 82 29.75 -8.11 3.86
N LEU A 83 28.52 -7.86 3.37
CA LEU A 83 27.67 -6.76 3.84
C LEU A 83 27.53 -6.74 5.36
N SER A 84 27.41 -7.90 6.00
CA SER A 84 27.26 -8.01 7.45
C SER A 84 28.46 -7.52 8.25
N GLU A 85 29.64 -7.41 7.64
CA GLU A 85 30.83 -6.81 8.28
C GLU A 85 30.74 -5.29 8.33
N LEU A 86 30.05 -4.66 7.36
CA LEU A 86 29.88 -3.21 7.27
C LEU A 86 28.57 -2.71 7.89
N LEU A 87 27.49 -3.48 7.74
CA LEU A 87 26.15 -3.15 8.23
C LEU A 87 25.44 -4.42 8.67
N GLN A 88 25.22 -4.54 9.96
CA GLN A 88 24.54 -5.69 10.52
C GLN A 88 23.04 -5.49 10.47
N LYS A 89 22.33 -6.53 10.05
CA LYS A 89 20.87 -6.53 9.93
C LYS A 89 20.12 -6.05 11.18
N ARG A 90 20.66 -6.33 12.38
CA ARG A 90 20.06 -5.93 13.67
C ARG A 90 19.99 -4.42 13.86
N GLU A 91 20.89 -3.66 13.24
CA GLU A 91 20.92 -2.20 13.31
C GLU A 91 19.69 -1.56 12.63
N LEU A 92 19.00 -2.32 11.77
CA LEU A 92 17.85 -1.84 11.01
C LEU A 92 16.51 -2.06 11.72
N PHE A 93 16.50 -2.78 12.85
CA PHE A 93 15.29 -3.08 13.60
C PHE A 93 15.45 -2.63 15.05
N VAL A 94 15.06 -1.39 15.31
CA VAL A 94 14.88 -0.82 16.66
C VAL A 94 13.45 -1.04 17.13
#